data_AF-E5B471-F1
#
_entry.id   AF-E5B471-F1
#
_cell.length_a   1.000
_cell.length_b   1.000
_cell.length_c   1.000
_cell.angle_alpha   90.00
_cell.angle_beta   90.00
_cell.angle_gamma   90.00
#
_symmetry.space_group_name_H-M   'P 1'
#
loop_
_entity.id
_entity.type
_entity.pdbx_description
1 polymer ?
#
loop_
_entity_poly.entity_id
_entity_poly.type
_entity_poly.pdbx_seq_one_letter_code
_entity_poly.pdbx_strand_id
1 'polypeptide(L)'
;MGLLFKAVLGAAVVVLIAILSKTRHYYLAGLIPLFPTFALLAHFIVASERGTEALRTTIIFGMWAILPYFFYLLSLWYFSTLMRLPAALLAAVSCWGLAAWVLVVLWSKW
;
A
#
# COMPACT_ATOMS: atom_id res chain seq x y z
N MET A 1 4.69 -16.68 21.35
CA MET A 1 3.84 -15.53 21.69
C MET A 1 3.77 -14.45 20.61
N GLY A 2 4.87 -14.06 19.94
CA GLY A 2 4.83 -13.01 18.90
C GLY A 2 4.01 -13.34 17.64
N LEU A 3 3.96 -14.61 17.21
CA LEU A 3 3.23 -15.01 15.99
C LEU A 3 1.69 -14.94 16.18
N LEU A 4 1.20 -15.44 17.32
CA LEU A 4 -0.21 -15.41 17.71
C LEU A 4 -0.75 -13.98 17.78
N PHE A 5 0.00 -13.07 18.40
CA PHE A 5 -0.39 -11.66 18.49
C PHE A 5 -0.49 -10.98 17.11
N LYS A 6 0.51 -11.20 16.23
CA LYS A 6 0.50 -10.67 14.86
C LYS A 6 -0.68 -11.21 14.05
N ALA A 7 -0.99 -12.51 14.19
CA ALA A 7 -2.11 -13.14 13.51
C ALA A 7 -3.46 -12.57 13.98
N VAL A 8 -3.66 -12.41 15.29
CA VAL A 8 -4.87 -11.81 15.87
C VAL A 8 -5.04 -10.36 15.41
N LEU A 9 -3.96 -9.59 15.36
CA LEU A 9 -3.99 -8.21 14.90
C LEU A 9 -4.38 -8.11 13.41
N GLY A 10 -3.82 -8.97 12.57
CA GLY A 10 -4.23 -9.07 11.15
C GLY A 10 -5.71 -9.46 10.99
N ALA A 11 -6.18 -10.46 11.77
CA ALA A 11 -7.59 -10.85 11.77
C ALA A 11 -8.51 -9.71 12.23
N ALA A 12 -8.13 -8.97 13.27
CA ALA A 12 -8.89 -7.82 13.76
C ALA A 12 -9.03 -6.72 12.69
N VAL A 13 -7.95 -6.43 11.95
CA VAL A 13 -7.96 -5.49 10.81
C VAL A 13 -8.93 -5.97 9.72
N VAL A 14 -8.91 -7.25 9.34
CA VAL A 14 -9.82 -7.82 8.35
C VAL A 14 -11.28 -7.75 8.81
N VAL A 15 -11.55 -8.07 10.09
CA VAL A 15 -12.89 -7.95 10.68
C VAL A 15 -13.37 -6.50 10.64
N LEU A 16 -12.50 -5.54 10.96
CA LEU A 16 -12.84 -4.12 10.93
C LEU A 16 -13.17 -3.64 9.51
N ILE A 17 -12.40 -4.05 8.50
CA ILE A 17 -12.70 -3.81 7.07
C ILE A 17 -14.07 -4.39 6.72
N ALA A 18 -14.35 -5.63 7.12
CA ALA A 18 -15.62 -6.30 6.83
C ALA A 18 -16.81 -5.59 7.49
N ILE A 19 -16.68 -5.14 8.74
CA ILE A 19 -17.71 -4.35 9.44
C ILE A 19 -17.93 -3.02 8.72
N LEU A 20 -16.86 -2.25 8.46
CA LEU A 20 -16.96 -0.94 7.81
C LEU A 20 -17.57 -1.02 6.41
N SER A 21 -17.23 -2.05 5.64
CA SER A 21 -17.75 -2.27 4.28
C SER A 21 -19.27 -2.40 4.20
N LYS A 22 -19.93 -2.72 5.32
CA LYS A 22 -21.39 -2.89 5.43
C LYS A 22 -22.11 -1.64 5.97
N THR A 23 -21.37 -0.60 6.33
CA THR A 23 -21.94 0.66 6.84
C THR A 23 -22.23 1.65 5.72
N ARG A 24 -22.93 2.76 6.04
CA ARG A 24 -23.10 3.89 5.11
C ARG A 24 -21.78 4.54 4.68
N HIS A 25 -20.71 4.33 5.46
CA HIS A 25 -19.38 4.87 5.21
C HIS A 25 -18.41 3.77 4.71
N TYR A 26 -18.87 2.90 3.82
CA TYR A 26 -18.09 1.75 3.32
C TYR A 26 -16.73 2.13 2.73
N TYR A 27 -16.58 3.34 2.19
CA TYR A 27 -15.32 3.86 1.67
C TYR A 27 -14.21 3.97 2.74
N LEU A 28 -14.57 4.08 4.03
CA LEU A 28 -13.61 4.06 5.13
C LEU A 28 -12.89 2.71 5.25
N ALA A 29 -13.48 1.63 4.74
CA ALA A 29 -12.80 0.33 4.65
C ALA A 29 -11.51 0.41 3.80
N GLY A 30 -11.45 1.35 2.84
CA GLY A 30 -10.26 1.63 2.05
C GLY A 30 -9.17 2.40 2.80
N LEU A 31 -9.49 3.10 3.90
CA LEU A 31 -8.50 3.82 4.72
C LEU A 31 -7.75 2.90 5.68
N ILE A 32 -8.38 1.84 6.17
CA ILE A 32 -7.75 0.89 7.10
C ILE A 32 -6.42 0.32 6.57
N PRO A 33 -6.35 -0.23 5.34
CA PRO A 33 -5.09 -0.75 4.82
C PRO A 33 -4.03 0.33 4.55
N LEU A 34 -4.39 1.62 4.55
CA LEU A 34 -3.43 2.73 4.41
C LEU A 34 -2.66 3.04 5.69
N PHE A 35 -3.04 2.44 6.82
CA PHE A 35 -2.27 2.61 8.04
C PHE A 35 -0.82 2.13 7.81
N PRO A 36 0.20 2.98 8.07
CA PRO A 36 1.55 2.79 7.54
C PRO A 36 2.38 1.78 8.34
N THR A 37 1.84 0.64 8.76
CA THR A 37 2.54 -0.34 9.61
C THR A 37 3.85 -0.81 8.97
N PHE A 38 3.81 -1.23 7.70
CA PHE A 38 5.00 -1.70 7.00
C PHE A 38 6.00 -0.57 6.75
N ALA A 39 5.53 0.64 6.45
CA ALA A 39 6.39 1.80 6.30
C ALA A 39 7.06 2.18 7.63
N LEU A 40 6.34 2.11 8.76
CA LEU A 40 6.89 2.35 10.10
C LEU A 40 7.99 1.33 10.43
N LEU A 41 7.77 0.04 10.14
CA LEU A 41 8.79 -0.99 10.31
C LEU A 41 10.01 -0.73 9.43
N ALA A 42 9.79 -0.39 8.15
CA ALA A 42 10.88 -0.07 7.22
C ALA A 42 11.69 1.15 7.69
N HIS A 43 11.03 2.23 8.11
CA HIS A 43 11.69 3.42 8.65
C HIS A 43 12.50 3.12 9.91
N PHE A 44 11.94 2.32 10.82
CA PHE A 44 12.65 1.89 12.03
C PHE A 44 13.92 1.11 11.67
N ILE A 45 13.80 0.09 10.81
CA ILE A 45 14.92 -0.76 10.38
C ILE A 45 15.99 0.08 9.67
N VAL A 46 15.61 0.93 8.71
CA VAL A 46 16.55 1.77 7.96
C VAL A 46 17.26 2.76 8.89
N ALA A 47 16.54 3.39 9.81
CA ALA A 47 17.14 4.32 10.77
C ALA A 47 18.16 3.61 11.67
N SER A 48 17.83 2.41 12.15
CA SER A 48 18.70 1.62 13.03
C SER A 48 19.92 1.04 12.29
N GLU A 49 19.77 0.61 11.04
CA GLU A 49 20.84 -0.07 10.29
C GLU A 49 21.71 0.88 9.46
N ARG A 50 21.15 1.99 8.96
CA ARG A 50 21.82 2.90 8.00
C ARG A 50 21.84 4.36 8.42
N GLY A 51 21.27 4.69 9.58
CA GLY A 51 21.28 6.05 10.12
C GLY A 51 20.22 6.97 9.51
N THR A 52 20.21 8.22 9.97
CA THR A 52 19.15 9.20 9.69
C THR A 52 19.16 9.74 8.26
N GLU A 53 20.33 9.79 7.61
CA GLU A 53 20.44 10.25 6.22
C GLU A 53 19.78 9.27 5.24
N ALA A 54 20.03 7.98 5.42
CA ALA A 54 19.36 6.91 4.66
C ALA A 54 17.85 6.89 4.92
N LEU A 55 17.43 7.14 6.18
CA LEU A 55 16.01 7.29 6.52
C LEU A 55 15.36 8.45 5.75
N ARG A 56 15.98 9.64 5.70
CA ARG A 56 15.42 10.78 4.97
C ARG A 56 15.24 10.48 3.49
N THR A 57 16.22 9.82 2.88
CA THR A 57 16.14 9.36 1.48
C THR A 57 15.01 8.35 1.29
N THR A 58 14.85 7.41 2.21
CA THR A 58 13.76 6.41 2.20
C THR A 58 12.38 7.07 2.34
N ILE A 59 12.25 8.08 3.19
CA ILE A 59 11.00 8.85 3.33
C ILE A 59 10.67 9.56 2.03
N ILE A 60 11.63 10.24 1.39
CA ILE A 60 11.41 10.92 0.11
C ILE A 60 10.98 9.91 -0.96
N PHE A 61 11.68 8.77 -1.07
CA PHE A 61 11.26 7.69 -1.96
C PHE A 61 9.83 7.21 -1.64
N GLY A 62 9.49 7.06 -0.36
CA GLY A 62 8.15 6.71 0.11
C GLY A 62 7.08 7.74 -0.28
N MET A 63 7.41 9.04 -0.31
CA MET A 63 6.51 10.08 -0.81
C MET A 63 6.23 9.90 -2.31
N TRP A 64 7.26 9.59 -3.12
CA TRP A 64 7.08 9.27 -4.53
C TRP A 64 6.32 7.96 -4.76
N ALA A 65 6.41 7.00 -3.83
CA ALA A 65 5.69 5.74 -3.89
C ALA A 65 4.15 5.88 -3.76
N ILE A 66 3.65 7.08 -3.46
CA ILE A 66 2.22 7.42 -3.59
C ILE A 66 1.76 7.34 -5.05
N LEU A 67 2.63 7.63 -6.03
CA LEU A 67 2.28 7.59 -7.45
C LEU A 67 1.85 6.19 -7.92
N PRO A 68 2.61 5.10 -7.68
CA PRO A 68 2.15 3.74 -7.96
C PRO A 68 0.77 3.44 -7.37
N TYR A 69 0.54 3.81 -6.09
CA TYR A 69 -0.76 3.59 -5.45
C TYR A 69 -1.88 4.40 -6.10
N PHE A 70 -1.62 5.64 -6.50
CA PHE A 70 -2.58 6.44 -7.26
C PHE A 70 -2.92 5.79 -8.60
N PHE A 71 -1.93 5.28 -9.35
CA PHE A 71 -2.18 4.55 -10.60
C PHE A 71 -2.97 3.26 -10.39
N TYR A 72 -2.75 2.54 -9.29
CA TYR A 72 -3.59 1.41 -8.88
C TYR A 72 -5.06 1.82 -8.73
N LEU A 73 -5.33 2.89 -7.96
CA LEU A 73 -6.70 3.35 -7.73
C LEU A 73 -7.36 3.85 -9.02
N LEU A 74 -6.64 4.62 -9.83
CA LEU A 74 -7.14 5.15 -11.09
C LEU A 74 -7.47 4.04 -12.09
N SER A 75 -6.57 3.06 -12.23
CA SER A 75 -6.79 1.91 -13.11
C SER A 75 -7.92 1.02 -12.62
N LEU A 76 -8.04 0.77 -11.31
CA LEU A 76 -9.15 0.00 -10.76
C LEU A 76 -10.49 0.73 -10.94
N TRP A 77 -10.53 2.05 -10.72
CA TRP A 77 -11.71 2.87 -11.00
C TRP A 77 -12.13 2.75 -12.47
N TYR A 78 -11.18 2.89 -13.40
CA TYR A 78 -11.45 2.79 -14.83
C TYR A 78 -11.89 1.37 -15.25
N PHE A 79 -11.09 0.34 -14.96
CA PHE A 79 -11.36 -1.03 -15.38
C PHE A 79 -12.57 -1.67 -14.68
N SER A 80 -12.98 -1.17 -13.51
CA SER A 80 -14.19 -1.65 -12.83
C SER A 80 -15.46 -1.46 -13.66
N THR A 81 -15.45 -0.54 -14.63
CA THR A 81 -16.57 -0.29 -15.55
C THR A 81 -16.53 -1.17 -16.81
N LEU A 82 -15.38 -1.77 -17.12
CA LEU A 82 -15.15 -2.48 -18.39
C LEU A 82 -15.01 -4.00 -18.21
N MET A 83 -14.63 -4.46 -17.02
CA MET A 83 -14.22 -5.84 -16.76
C MET A 83 -14.89 -6.41 -15.49
N ARG A 84 -14.88 -7.73 -15.34
CA ARG A 84 -15.26 -8.40 -14.08
C ARG A 84 -14.25 -8.06 -12.98
N LEU A 85 -14.71 -7.98 -11.73
CA LEU A 85 -13.89 -7.56 -10.58
C LEU A 85 -12.51 -8.26 -10.47
N PRO A 86 -12.38 -9.60 -10.61
CA PRO A 86 -11.07 -10.24 -10.53
C PRO A 86 -10.11 -9.78 -11.63
N ALA A 87 -10.60 -9.59 -12.86
CA ALA A 87 -9.80 -9.09 -13.98
C ALA A 87 -9.41 -7.62 -13.79
N ALA A 88 -10.33 -6.79 -13.29
CA ALA A 88 -10.04 -5.39 -12.98
C ALA A 88 -8.97 -5.24 -11.88
N LEU A 89 -9.04 -6.08 -10.83
CA LEU A 89 -8.01 -6.11 -9.78
C LEU A 89 -6.65 -6.55 -10.32
N LEU A 90 -6.60 -7.61 -11.14
CA LEU A 90 -5.35 -8.06 -11.76
C LEU A 90 -4.74 -6.97 -12.65
N ALA A 91 -5.56 -6.34 -13.50
CA ALA A 91 -5.10 -5.25 -14.37
C ALA A 91 -4.59 -4.04 -13.56
N ALA A 92 -5.29 -3.66 -12.49
CA ALA A 92 -4.85 -2.57 -11.61
C ALA A 92 -3.53 -2.88 -10.90
N VAL A 93 -3.34 -4.12 -10.44
CA VAL A 93 -2.07 -4.59 -9.86
C VAL A 93 -0.95 -4.57 -10.90
N SER A 94 -1.22 -4.91 -12.16
CA SER A 94 -0.24 -4.77 -13.25
C SER A 94 0.15 -3.31 -13.48
N CYS A 95 -0.82 -2.39 -13.52
CA CYS A 95 -0.54 -0.95 -13.63
C CYS A 95 0.29 -0.43 -12.45
N TRP A 96 -0.03 -0.85 -11.23
CA TRP A 96 0.76 -0.55 -10.04
C TRP A 96 2.21 -1.03 -10.19
N GLY A 97 2.41 -2.29 -10.61
CA GLY A 97 3.72 -2.89 -10.78
C GLY A 97 4.57 -2.17 -11.83
N LEU A 98 3.96 -1.77 -12.95
CA LEU A 98 4.62 -0.96 -13.98
C LEU A 98 5.02 0.41 -13.45
N ALA A 99 4.12 1.11 -12.75
CA ALA A 99 4.40 2.42 -12.18
C ALA A 99 5.50 2.35 -11.10
N ALA A 100 5.48 1.33 -10.24
CA ALA A 100 6.51 1.09 -9.23
C ALA A 100 7.86 0.77 -9.87
N TRP A 101 7.88 -0.05 -10.92
CA TRP A 101 9.09 -0.36 -11.67
C TRP A 101 9.70 0.88 -12.31
N VAL A 102 8.90 1.70 -12.99
CA VAL A 102 9.34 2.98 -13.56
C VAL A 102 9.90 3.89 -12.48
N LEU A 103 9.22 4.03 -11.34
CA LEU A 103 9.70 4.83 -10.22
C LEU A 103 11.07 4.36 -9.73
N VAL A 104 11.27 3.06 -9.54
CA VAL A 104 12.56 2.49 -9.10
C VAL A 104 13.66 2.73 -10.13
N VAL A 105 13.39 2.55 -11.43
CA VAL A 105 14.36 2.79 -12.51
C VAL A 105 14.74 4.26 -12.58
N LEU A 106 13.79 5.17 -12.47
CA LEU A 106 14.06 6.62 -12.46
C LEU A 106 14.85 7.01 -11.21
N TRP A 107 14.51 6.45 -10.06
CA TRP A 107 15.21 6.70 -8.80
C TRP A 107 16.66 6.20 -8.84
N SER A 108 16.92 5.03 -9.43
CA SER A 108 18.29 4.50 -9.55
C SER A 108 19.23 5.33 -10.42
N LYS A 109 18.68 6.24 -11.23
CA LYS A 109 19.44 7.16 -12.09
C LYS A 109 19.66 8.53 -11.44
N TRP A 110 19.03 8.78 -10.31
CA TRP A 110 19.11 10.01 -9.54
C TRP A 110 20.18 9.87 -8.45
#